data_AF-A0A8C4NKU7-F1
#
_entry.id   AF-A0A8C4NKU7-F1
#
_cell.length_a   1.000
_cell.length_b   1.000
_cell.length_c   1.000
_cell.angle_alpha   90.00
_cell.angle_beta   90.00
_cell.angle_gamma   90.00
#
_symmetry.space_group_name_H-M   'P 1'
#
loop_
_entity.id
_entity.type
_entity.pdbx_description
1 polymer ?
#
loop_
_entity_poly.entity_id
_entity_poly.type
_entity_poly.pdbx_seq_one_letter_code
_entity_poly.pdbx_strand_id
1 'polypeptide(L)'
;MRFELSLITCGRPRMTLITGDLFILSLFLLQLLPAHALGYILAGTVATCDNEGEKVDIPFTLGNPCLNCECKNREVICIQKKCPAKMKNCGLVVRSPEECCGHCRECVLDGIVHNTSTSSSLINSSSCTLYSCQGGVLTKSTRRCVVPCTDPLKVHSRCCPLCPGCSFNGLEYKDGQHFSLHNDPCIKCRCSDRMVQCERNMCPLLPCFPNATYIPEGECCPRCNDQVRISDLQDGTCLLHNKVYRDGESINIDNCTSCVCKVR
;
A
#
# COMPACT_ATOMS: atom_id res chain seq x y z
N MET A 1 24.51 -64.19 6.91
CA MET A 1 23.74 -65.24 6.19
C MET A 1 23.24 -64.61 4.89
N ARG A 2 23.49 -65.25 3.74
CA ARG A 2 23.13 -64.72 2.41
C ARG A 2 21.62 -64.61 2.29
N PHE A 3 21.12 -63.43 1.90
CA PHE A 3 19.78 -63.27 1.34
C PHE A 3 19.92 -62.79 -0.11
N GLU A 4 19.71 -63.73 -1.02
CA GLU A 4 19.35 -63.47 -2.42
C GLU A 4 17.90 -62.99 -2.44
N LEU A 5 17.63 -61.83 -3.04
CA LEU A 5 16.27 -61.44 -3.43
C LEU A 5 16.22 -61.22 -4.93
N SER A 6 15.46 -62.11 -5.58
CA SER A 6 15.18 -62.14 -7.01
C SER A 6 14.47 -60.87 -7.49
N LEU A 7 15.01 -60.27 -8.55
CA LEU A 7 14.41 -59.15 -9.27
C LEU A 7 13.08 -59.56 -9.94
N ILE A 8 12.03 -58.76 -9.75
CA ILE A 8 10.81 -58.83 -10.56
C ILE A 8 10.95 -57.85 -11.73
N THR A 9 11.14 -58.38 -12.93
CA THR A 9 11.16 -57.63 -14.20
C THR A 9 9.75 -57.25 -14.63
N CYS A 10 9.53 -55.97 -14.99
CA CYS A 10 8.26 -55.49 -15.53
C CYS A 10 8.20 -55.74 -17.06
N GLY A 11 7.39 -56.72 -17.49
CA GLY A 11 7.15 -57.05 -18.91
C GLY A 11 5.90 -56.36 -19.46
N ARG A 12 6.03 -55.63 -20.57
CA ARG A 12 4.92 -55.03 -21.35
C ARG A 12 4.07 -56.11 -22.04
N PRO A 13 2.72 -56.10 -21.96
CA PRO A 13 1.91 -57.05 -22.70
C PRO A 13 1.77 -56.63 -24.17
N ARG A 14 1.85 -57.64 -25.06
CA ARG A 14 1.70 -57.52 -26.51
C ARG A 14 0.22 -57.65 -26.88
N MET A 15 -0.27 -56.71 -27.66
CA MET A 15 -1.66 -56.63 -28.14
C MET A 15 -1.83 -57.59 -29.33
N THR A 16 -2.75 -58.55 -29.22
CA THR A 16 -3.20 -59.37 -30.36
C THR A 16 -4.72 -59.33 -30.46
N LEU A 17 -5.19 -58.79 -31.58
CA LEU A 17 -6.58 -58.72 -32.02
C LEU A 17 -7.11 -60.13 -32.30
N ILE A 18 -8.23 -60.53 -31.69
CA ILE A 18 -9.08 -61.61 -32.18
C ILE A 18 -10.53 -61.12 -32.15
N THR A 19 -11.21 -61.39 -33.26
CA THR A 19 -12.45 -60.81 -33.76
C THR A 19 -13.71 -61.17 -32.98
N GLY A 20 -14.54 -60.14 -32.75
CA GLY A 20 -16.01 -60.07 -32.93
C GLY A 20 -16.90 -61.26 -32.54
N ASP A 21 -17.83 -60.96 -31.63
CA ASP A 21 -19.19 -61.52 -31.56
C ASP A 21 -19.51 -62.72 -30.67
N LEU A 22 -18.61 -63.14 -29.76
CA LEU A 22 -18.97 -64.04 -28.63
C LEU A 22 -18.48 -63.58 -27.24
N PHE A 23 -17.93 -62.36 -27.12
CA PHE A 23 -17.36 -61.84 -25.87
C PHE A 23 -18.32 -60.97 -25.03
N ILE A 24 -19.43 -60.51 -25.60
CA ILE A 24 -20.35 -59.60 -24.90
C ILE A 24 -21.20 -60.35 -23.87
N LEU A 25 -21.45 -61.65 -24.07
CA LEU A 25 -22.18 -62.47 -23.10
C LEU A 25 -21.30 -63.04 -21.97
N SER A 26 -19.98 -63.14 -22.14
CA SER A 26 -19.07 -63.57 -21.06
C SER A 26 -18.62 -62.43 -20.14
N LEU A 27 -18.56 -61.20 -20.65
CA LEU A 27 -18.29 -59.99 -19.85
C LEU A 27 -19.41 -59.66 -18.85
N PHE A 28 -20.66 -60.03 -19.15
CA PHE A 28 -21.79 -59.79 -18.25
C PHE A 28 -21.87 -60.80 -17.08
N LEU A 29 -21.32 -62.01 -17.24
CA LEU A 29 -21.25 -63.02 -16.17
C LEU A 29 -20.07 -62.82 -15.21
N LEU A 30 -19.03 -62.07 -15.60
CA LEU A 30 -17.90 -61.74 -14.73
C LEU A 30 -18.16 -60.55 -13.78
N GLN A 31 -19.31 -59.87 -13.90
CA GLN A 31 -19.69 -58.76 -13.01
C GLN A 31 -20.40 -59.21 -11.72
N LEU A 32 -20.58 -60.52 -11.52
CA LEU A 32 -21.20 -61.10 -10.31
C LEU A 32 -20.19 -61.72 -9.33
N LEU A 33 -18.88 -61.64 -9.59
CA LEU A 33 -17.86 -61.92 -8.58
C LEU A 33 -17.49 -60.61 -7.88
N PRO A 34 -17.54 -60.55 -6.54
CA PRO A 34 -17.14 -59.36 -5.83
C PRO A 34 -15.66 -59.09 -6.14
N ALA A 35 -15.36 -57.89 -6.63
CA ALA A 35 -14.00 -57.39 -6.76
C ALA A 35 -13.40 -57.17 -5.37
N HIS A 36 -13.11 -58.25 -4.65
CA HIS A 36 -12.36 -58.23 -3.42
C HIS A 36 -11.19 -59.21 -3.58
N ALA A 37 -10.02 -58.74 -3.15
CA ALA A 37 -8.80 -59.50 -2.96
C ALA A 37 -7.85 -59.66 -4.16
N LEU A 38 -7.32 -58.54 -4.67
CA LEU A 38 -5.88 -58.45 -4.96
C LEU A 38 -5.31 -57.15 -4.34
N GLY A 39 -5.67 -56.90 -3.07
CA GLY A 39 -4.86 -56.05 -2.21
C GLY A 39 -3.78 -56.94 -1.61
N TYR A 40 -2.54 -56.85 -2.10
CA TYR A 40 -1.40 -57.43 -1.38
C TYR A 40 -1.29 -56.71 -0.04
N ILE A 41 -1.75 -57.35 1.04
CA ILE A 41 -1.59 -56.84 2.40
C ILE A 41 -0.14 -57.11 2.81
N LEU A 42 0.66 -56.06 2.92
CA LEU A 42 2.01 -56.16 3.50
C LEU A 42 1.88 -56.51 4.99
N ALA A 43 2.35 -57.68 5.39
CA ALA A 43 2.48 -58.09 6.79
C ALA A 43 3.85 -57.64 7.33
N GLY A 44 3.88 -57.00 8.49
CA GLY A 44 5.10 -56.51 9.14
C GLY A 44 5.06 -56.70 10.65
N THR A 45 6.23 -56.73 11.28
CA THR A 45 6.42 -56.86 12.74
C THR A 45 7.02 -55.58 13.31
N VAL A 46 6.73 -55.26 14.57
CA VAL A 46 7.30 -54.08 15.26
C VAL A 46 8.79 -54.30 15.53
N ALA A 47 9.61 -53.28 15.25
CA ALA A 47 11.04 -53.32 15.54
C ALA A 47 11.30 -53.13 17.05
N THR A 48 12.18 -53.95 17.61
CA THR A 48 12.51 -53.95 19.05
C THR A 48 13.88 -53.31 19.33
N CYS A 49 14.09 -52.87 20.56
CA CYS A 49 15.32 -52.22 21.01
C CYS A 49 15.64 -52.56 22.48
N ASP A 50 16.91 -52.44 22.86
CA ASP A 50 17.41 -52.91 24.16
C ASP A 50 17.59 -51.79 25.19
N ASN A 51 18.05 -50.61 24.76
CA ASN A 51 18.34 -49.49 25.65
C ASN A 51 17.22 -48.44 25.61
N GLU A 52 16.48 -48.30 26.70
CA GLU A 52 15.44 -47.27 26.83
C GLU A 52 16.03 -45.85 26.64
N GLY A 53 15.37 -45.02 25.84
CA GLY A 53 15.78 -43.65 25.54
C GLY A 53 16.89 -43.51 24.49
N GLU A 54 17.42 -44.60 23.94
CA GLU A 54 18.40 -44.56 22.86
C GLU A 54 17.78 -44.04 21.56
N LYS A 55 18.49 -43.13 20.88
CA LYS A 55 18.11 -42.68 19.53
C LYS A 55 18.47 -43.76 18.52
N VAL A 56 17.48 -44.20 17.74
CA VAL A 56 17.64 -45.29 16.78
C VAL A 56 17.70 -44.74 15.37
N ASP A 57 18.84 -44.91 14.71
CA ASP A 57 19.00 -44.55 13.30
C ASP A 57 18.56 -45.72 12.41
N ILE A 58 17.49 -45.52 11.64
CA ILE A 58 16.94 -46.58 10.76
C ILE A 58 17.67 -46.55 9.40
N PRO A 59 18.18 -47.70 8.90
CA PRO A 59 19.05 -47.75 7.72
C PRO A 59 18.38 -47.28 6.41
N PHE A 60 17.05 -47.31 6.31
CA PHE A 60 16.29 -46.81 5.15
C PHE A 60 15.96 -45.31 5.21
N THR A 61 16.22 -44.64 6.34
CA THR A 61 15.93 -43.22 6.56
C THR A 61 17.19 -42.39 6.80
N LEU A 62 18.36 -42.94 6.41
CA LEU A 62 19.66 -42.29 6.53
C LEU A 62 19.59 -40.89 5.89
N GLY A 63 19.58 -39.85 6.73
CA GLY A 63 19.51 -38.46 6.28
C GLY A 63 18.11 -37.84 6.20
N ASN A 64 17.06 -38.40 6.81
CA ASN A 64 15.81 -37.67 7.02
C ASN A 64 15.79 -36.99 8.41
N PRO A 65 16.17 -35.71 8.52
CA PRO A 65 16.23 -35.01 9.81
C PRO A 65 14.85 -34.74 10.43
N CYS A 66 13.75 -35.04 9.73
CA CYS A 66 12.39 -34.92 10.28
C CYS A 66 11.88 -36.17 10.98
N LEU A 67 12.56 -37.29 10.88
CA LEU A 67 12.20 -38.50 11.58
C LEU A 67 13.13 -38.66 12.78
N ASN A 68 12.55 -38.70 13.99
CA ASN A 68 13.29 -38.98 15.20
C ASN A 68 12.70 -40.23 15.85
N CYS A 69 13.53 -41.26 16.02
CA CYS A 69 13.14 -42.52 16.60
C CYS A 69 13.85 -42.72 17.94
N GLU A 70 13.10 -43.19 18.93
CA GLU A 70 13.57 -43.42 20.29
C GLU A 70 13.06 -44.77 20.77
N CYS A 71 13.89 -45.50 21.50
CA CYS A 71 13.47 -46.73 22.15
C CYS A 71 12.54 -46.42 23.32
N LYS A 72 11.30 -46.94 23.28
CA LYS A 72 10.33 -46.83 24.37
C LYS A 72 9.67 -48.17 24.63
N ASN A 73 9.76 -48.65 25.86
CA ASN A 73 9.21 -49.95 26.28
C ASN A 73 9.64 -51.12 25.39
N ARG A 74 10.93 -51.17 25.02
CA ARG A 74 11.55 -52.15 24.09
C ARG A 74 11.07 -52.10 22.64
N GLU A 75 10.33 -51.06 22.26
CA GLU A 75 9.86 -50.84 20.89
C GLU A 75 10.49 -49.58 20.30
N VAL A 76 10.85 -49.63 19.02
CA VAL A 76 11.36 -48.46 18.30
C VAL A 76 10.18 -47.57 17.91
N ILE A 77 10.02 -46.44 18.60
CA ILE A 77 8.94 -45.49 18.34
C ILE A 77 9.49 -44.29 17.58
N CYS A 78 8.97 -44.07 16.37
CA CYS A 78 9.37 -42.98 15.50
C CYS A 78 8.32 -41.88 15.43
N ILE A 79 8.77 -40.63 15.53
CA ILE A 79 7.91 -39.46 15.39
C ILE A 79 8.42 -38.63 14.22
N GLN A 80 7.51 -38.36 13.28
CA GLN A 80 7.78 -37.46 12.17
C GLN A 80 7.35 -36.04 12.53
N LYS A 81 8.31 -35.12 12.56
CA LYS A 81 8.03 -33.69 12.78
C LYS A 81 7.40 -33.08 11.52
N LYS A 82 6.25 -32.42 11.70
CA LYS A 82 5.57 -31.66 10.64
C LYS A 82 6.10 -30.23 10.60
N CYS A 83 6.34 -29.72 9.40
CA CYS A 83 6.77 -28.34 9.20
C CYS A 83 5.59 -27.43 8.84
N PRO A 84 5.66 -26.13 9.19
CA PRO A 84 4.63 -25.18 8.82
C PRO A 84 4.55 -25.05 7.29
N ALA A 85 3.34 -25.14 6.74
CA ALA A 85 3.12 -25.01 5.30
C ALA A 85 3.42 -23.59 4.78
N LYS A 86 3.29 -22.58 5.64
CA LYS A 86 3.56 -21.17 5.32
C LYS A 86 4.08 -20.43 6.55
N MET A 87 5.22 -19.76 6.38
CA MET A 87 5.75 -18.83 7.38
C MET A 87 5.27 -17.41 7.08
N LYS A 88 4.75 -16.70 8.10
CA LYS A 88 4.25 -15.33 7.96
C LYS A 88 5.42 -14.37 7.67
N ASN A 89 5.22 -13.42 6.75
CA ASN A 89 6.22 -12.42 6.35
C ASN A 89 7.57 -13.04 5.96
N CYS A 90 7.54 -14.15 5.22
CA CYS A 90 8.71 -14.90 4.80
C CYS A 90 8.75 -15.00 3.27
N GLY A 91 9.73 -14.34 2.65
CA GLY A 91 9.91 -14.37 1.19
C GLY A 91 10.72 -15.58 0.71
N LEU A 92 11.58 -16.11 1.58
CA LEU A 92 12.48 -17.23 1.26
C LEU A 92 12.69 -18.09 2.51
N VAL A 93 12.37 -19.37 2.41
CA VAL A 93 12.68 -20.38 3.42
C VAL A 93 13.91 -21.15 2.96
N VAL A 94 14.95 -21.17 3.78
CA VAL A 94 16.17 -21.95 3.56
C VAL A 94 16.22 -23.12 4.53
N ARG A 95 16.82 -24.22 4.12
CA ARG A 95 16.90 -25.44 4.92
C ARG A 95 18.30 -26.04 4.81
N SER A 96 18.93 -26.34 5.94
CA SER A 96 20.17 -27.10 5.98
C SER A 96 19.88 -28.62 5.92
N PRO A 97 20.84 -29.44 5.45
CA PRO A 97 20.67 -30.89 5.41
C PRO A 97 20.39 -31.54 6.78
N GLU A 98 20.85 -30.90 7.86
CA GLU A 98 20.72 -31.39 9.24
C GLU A 98 19.42 -30.93 9.92
N GLU A 99 18.70 -29.95 9.35
CA GLU A 99 17.46 -29.42 9.91
C GLU A 99 16.21 -30.09 9.32
N CYS A 100 15.23 -30.39 10.18
CA CYS A 100 13.91 -30.84 9.73
C CYS A 100 13.09 -29.74 9.05
N CYS A 101 13.04 -28.54 9.63
CA CYS A 101 12.21 -27.47 9.08
C CYS A 101 13.10 -26.31 8.67
N GLY A 102 12.81 -25.74 7.51
CA GLY A 102 13.53 -24.54 7.07
C GLY A 102 13.16 -23.33 7.93
N HIS A 103 14.03 -22.34 7.88
CA HIS A 103 13.90 -21.05 8.54
C HIS A 103 13.87 -19.92 7.50
N CYS A 104 13.32 -18.76 7.87
CA CYS A 104 13.29 -17.62 6.97
C CYS A 104 14.68 -17.02 6.82
N ARG A 105 15.05 -16.67 5.58
CA ARG A 105 16.33 -16.03 5.31
C ARG A 105 16.35 -14.59 5.84
N GLU A 106 17.31 -14.31 6.71
CA GLU A 106 17.54 -13.01 7.34
C GLU A 106 18.48 -12.13 6.49
N CYS A 107 18.44 -10.81 6.73
CA CYS A 107 19.39 -9.86 6.12
C CYS A 107 20.45 -9.45 7.13
N VAL A 108 21.65 -9.09 6.66
CA VAL A 108 22.72 -8.54 7.49
C VAL A 108 23.00 -7.10 7.04
N LEU A 109 22.89 -6.14 7.96
CA LEU A 109 23.22 -4.73 7.74
C LEU A 109 24.21 -4.30 8.83
N ASP A 110 25.38 -3.81 8.44
CA ASP A 110 26.45 -3.38 9.36
C ASP A 110 26.81 -4.41 10.44
N GLY A 111 26.73 -5.71 10.09
CA GLY A 111 26.99 -6.83 11.00
C GLY A 111 25.81 -7.22 11.90
N ILE A 112 24.69 -6.49 11.85
CA ILE A 112 23.48 -6.75 12.61
C ILE A 112 22.51 -7.57 11.76
N VAL A 113 21.95 -8.63 12.35
CA VAL A 113 20.97 -9.52 11.71
C VAL A 113 19.56 -8.93 11.86
N HIS A 114 18.88 -8.79 10.73
CA HIS A 114 17.51 -8.30 10.64
C HIS A 114 16.59 -9.40 10.10
N ASN A 115 15.56 -9.73 10.88
CA ASN A 115 14.54 -10.70 10.46
C ASN A 115 13.64 -10.11 9.35
N THR A 116 12.97 -10.99 8.59
CA THR A 116 12.05 -10.58 7.52
C THR A 116 10.72 -10.01 8.04
N SER A 117 10.42 -10.20 9.33
CA SER A 117 9.17 -9.76 9.96
C SER A 117 9.18 -8.30 10.42
N THR A 118 10.36 -7.70 10.58
CA THR A 118 10.48 -6.31 10.99
C THR A 118 10.82 -5.46 9.77
N SER A 119 9.79 -4.95 9.11
CA SER A 119 9.91 -3.75 8.27
C SER A 119 10.18 -2.54 9.15
N SER A 120 11.23 -2.60 9.97
CA SER A 120 11.83 -1.43 10.57
C SER A 120 12.45 -0.67 9.41
N SER A 121 11.67 0.26 8.87
CA SER A 121 12.21 1.41 8.16
C SER A 121 13.19 2.07 9.12
N LEU A 122 14.45 1.61 9.12
CA LEU A 122 15.54 2.22 9.87
C LEU A 122 15.82 3.52 9.15
N ILE A 123 15.03 4.55 9.48
CA ILE A 123 15.24 5.89 8.97
C ILE A 123 16.52 6.35 9.63
N ASN A 124 17.63 6.32 8.89
CA ASN A 124 18.75 7.17 9.25
C ASN A 124 18.32 8.61 8.91
N SER A 125 17.74 9.28 9.90
CA SER A 125 17.07 10.58 9.77
C SER A 125 17.94 11.68 9.19
N SER A 126 19.28 11.57 9.26
CA SER A 126 20.21 12.52 8.67
C SER A 126 20.60 12.20 7.23
N SER A 127 20.42 10.97 6.74
CA SER A 127 20.86 10.53 5.41
C SER A 127 19.72 10.10 4.48
N CYS A 128 18.45 10.29 4.87
CA CYS A 128 17.27 9.93 4.08
C CYS A 128 17.27 8.47 3.56
N THR A 129 18.03 7.59 4.20
CA THR A 129 18.23 6.23 3.73
C THR A 129 17.23 5.31 4.44
N LEU A 130 16.57 4.48 3.65
CA LEU A 130 15.61 3.48 4.07
C LEU A 130 16.15 2.11 3.71
N TYR A 131 16.12 1.19 4.68
CA TYR A 131 16.46 -0.21 4.48
C TYR A 131 15.21 -1.07 4.63
N SER A 132 15.09 -2.08 3.78
CA SER A 132 14.06 -3.11 3.87
C SER A 132 14.67 -4.49 3.66
N CYS A 133 14.22 -5.47 4.44
CA CYS A 133 14.65 -6.86 4.33
C CYS A 133 13.51 -7.73 3.82
N GLN A 134 13.70 -8.38 2.67
CA GLN A 134 12.74 -9.34 2.15
C GLN A 134 13.46 -10.60 1.66
N GLY A 135 13.27 -11.72 2.35
CA GLY A 135 13.84 -13.02 1.94
C GLY A 135 15.36 -13.02 1.83
N GLY A 136 16.06 -12.31 2.72
CA GLY A 136 17.52 -12.15 2.69
C GLY A 136 18.04 -11.06 1.76
N VAL A 137 17.17 -10.39 0.99
CA VAL A 137 17.55 -9.26 0.14
C VAL A 137 17.42 -7.97 0.92
N LEU A 138 18.57 -7.33 1.19
CA LEU A 138 18.64 -6.00 1.79
C LEU A 138 18.48 -4.94 0.70
N THR A 139 17.33 -4.28 0.68
CA THR A 139 17.04 -3.20 -0.27
C THR A 139 17.34 -1.85 0.38
N LYS A 140 18.24 -1.08 -0.22
CA LYS A 140 18.53 0.31 0.14
C LYS A 140 17.77 1.25 -0.80
N SER A 141 16.99 2.16 -0.24
CA SER A 141 16.37 3.24 -1.00
C SER A 141 16.60 4.60 -0.34
N THR A 142 16.56 5.66 -1.15
CA THR A 142 16.71 7.04 -0.68
C THR A 142 15.37 7.74 -0.79
N ARG A 143 14.90 8.32 0.32
CA ARG A 143 13.70 9.15 0.32
C ARG A 143 13.98 10.45 -0.41
N ARG A 144 13.17 10.76 -1.43
CA ARG A 144 13.16 12.06 -2.10
C ARG A 144 12.03 12.91 -1.55
N CYS A 145 12.33 14.18 -1.31
CA CYS A 145 11.37 15.15 -0.78
C CYS A 145 10.87 16.02 -1.92
N VAL A 146 9.56 16.26 -1.98
CA VAL A 146 9.00 17.32 -2.81
C VAL A 146 8.97 18.57 -1.95
N VAL A 147 9.66 19.62 -2.39
CA VAL A 147 9.86 20.87 -1.63
C VAL A 147 9.18 22.00 -2.39
N PRO A 148 8.02 22.49 -1.92
CA PRO A 148 7.19 23.46 -2.65
C PRO A 148 7.58 24.92 -2.35
N CYS A 149 8.87 25.22 -2.18
CA CYS A 149 9.36 26.57 -1.89
C CYS A 149 10.77 26.79 -2.46
N THR A 150 11.14 28.06 -2.67
CA THR A 150 12.38 28.43 -3.37
C THR A 150 13.62 28.44 -2.46
N ASP A 151 13.44 28.72 -1.15
CA ASP A 151 14.53 28.76 -0.17
C ASP A 151 14.25 27.87 1.08
N PRO A 152 14.46 26.55 0.95
CA PRO A 152 14.16 25.59 2.00
C PRO A 152 15.26 25.51 3.08
N LEU A 153 14.84 25.45 4.34
CA LEU A 153 15.71 25.33 5.50
C LEU A 153 16.12 23.88 5.75
N LYS A 154 17.42 23.58 5.59
CA LYS A 154 18.00 22.28 5.93
C LYS A 154 18.13 22.11 7.44
N VAL A 155 17.57 21.04 7.99
CA VAL A 155 17.62 20.74 9.43
C VAL A 155 18.38 19.44 9.64
N HIS A 156 19.51 19.48 10.36
CA HIS A 156 20.41 18.34 10.53
C HIS A 156 19.76 17.07 11.12
N SER A 157 18.71 17.22 11.93
CA SER A 157 17.97 16.11 12.55
C SER A 157 16.85 15.53 11.68
N ARG A 158 16.64 16.06 10.46
CA ARG A 158 15.55 15.63 9.57
C ARG A 158 16.05 15.36 8.17
N CYS A 159 15.43 14.36 7.54
CA CYS A 159 15.75 13.99 6.17
C CYS A 159 15.29 15.06 5.18
N CYS A 160 14.03 15.52 5.29
CA CYS A 160 13.52 16.55 4.40
C CYS A 160 13.77 17.94 4.98
N PRO A 161 14.13 18.91 4.12
CA PRO A 161 14.20 20.30 4.55
C PRO A 161 12.78 20.82 4.82
N LEU A 162 12.70 21.97 5.49
CA LEU A 162 11.45 22.66 5.77
C LEU A 162 11.29 23.87 4.86
N CYS A 163 10.06 24.17 4.49
CA CYS A 163 9.72 25.49 3.94
C CYS A 163 9.37 26.40 5.12
N PRO A 164 10.26 27.34 5.50
CA PRO A 164 9.93 28.31 6.52
C PRO A 164 8.75 29.16 6.05
N GLY A 165 7.84 29.43 6.96
CA GLY A 165 6.68 30.27 6.73
C GLY A 165 7.00 31.77 6.78
N CYS A 166 5.95 32.56 6.79
CA CYS A 166 5.98 34.00 7.02
C CYS A 166 5.49 34.30 8.44
N SER A 167 6.03 35.34 9.05
CA SER A 167 5.47 35.94 10.27
C SER A 167 4.81 37.27 9.91
N PHE A 168 3.55 37.45 10.29
CA PHE A 168 2.80 38.67 10.03
C PHE A 168 1.87 38.97 11.20
N ASN A 169 2.01 40.17 11.78
CA ASN A 169 1.28 40.60 12.99
C ASN A 169 1.34 39.59 14.16
N GLY A 170 2.48 38.92 14.33
CA GLY A 170 2.67 37.91 15.39
C GLY A 170 2.04 36.54 15.11
N LEU A 171 1.40 36.36 13.95
CA LEU A 171 0.88 35.08 13.47
C LEU A 171 1.85 34.44 12.46
N GLU A 172 1.93 33.12 12.48
CA GLU A 172 2.74 32.33 11.55
C GLU A 172 1.88 31.75 10.42
N TYR A 173 2.37 31.88 9.20
CA TYR A 173 1.71 31.40 7.98
C TYR A 173 2.66 30.47 7.23
N LYS A 174 2.18 29.31 6.78
CA LYS A 174 3.00 28.38 5.97
C LYS A 174 3.30 28.99 4.61
N ASP A 175 4.43 28.62 4.02
CA ASP A 175 4.72 28.97 2.63
C ASP A 175 3.59 28.47 1.69
N GLY A 176 3.14 29.34 0.79
CA GLY A 176 1.97 29.13 -0.07
C GLY A 176 0.62 29.40 0.58
N GLN A 177 0.55 29.72 1.89
CA GLN A 177 -0.72 29.95 2.57
C GLN A 177 -1.34 31.29 2.17
N HIS A 178 -2.63 31.25 1.83
CA HIS A 178 -3.48 32.43 1.61
C HIS A 178 -4.26 32.79 2.88
N PHE A 179 -4.42 34.08 3.15
CA PHE A 179 -5.22 34.58 4.28
C PHE A 179 -5.75 35.99 4.00
N SER A 180 -6.84 36.37 4.66
CA SER A 180 -7.33 37.76 4.68
C SER A 180 -6.99 38.42 6.01
N LEU A 181 -6.90 39.75 6.03
CA LEU A 181 -6.72 40.47 7.29
C LEU A 181 -8.02 40.47 8.09
N HIS A 182 -7.93 40.24 9.40
CA HIS A 182 -9.09 40.25 10.29
C HIS A 182 -9.80 41.62 10.30
N ASN A 183 -9.01 42.70 10.24
CA ASN A 183 -9.53 44.08 10.27
C ASN A 183 -9.97 44.57 8.88
N ASP A 184 -9.55 43.90 7.80
CA ASP A 184 -9.88 44.28 6.43
C ASP A 184 -10.00 43.02 5.54
N PRO A 185 -11.22 42.44 5.43
CA PRO A 185 -11.44 41.24 4.64
C PRO A 185 -11.16 41.44 3.14
N CYS A 186 -11.03 42.69 2.67
CA CYS A 186 -10.70 43.00 1.29
C CYS A 186 -9.22 42.83 0.97
N ILE A 187 -8.36 42.88 1.98
CA ILE A 187 -6.94 42.59 1.79
C ILE A 187 -6.73 41.09 1.87
N LYS A 188 -6.35 40.49 0.74
CA LYS A 188 -5.89 39.11 0.66
C LYS A 188 -4.37 39.11 0.60
N CYS A 189 -3.78 38.24 1.39
CA CYS A 189 -2.36 38.05 1.46
C CYS A 189 -2.00 36.60 1.13
N ARG A 190 -0.79 36.42 0.61
CA ARG A 190 -0.16 35.12 0.41
C ARG A 190 1.23 35.15 1.02
N CYS A 191 1.56 34.12 1.79
CA CYS A 191 2.93 33.86 2.20
C CYS A 191 3.69 33.19 1.04
N SER A 192 4.77 33.81 0.57
CA SER A 192 5.66 33.26 -0.44
C SER A 192 7.09 33.66 -0.12
N ASP A 193 7.99 32.68 -0.03
CA ASP A 193 9.42 32.92 0.17
C ASP A 193 9.72 33.78 1.41
N ARG A 194 9.05 33.46 2.52
CA ARG A 194 9.13 34.19 3.81
C ARG A 194 8.63 35.64 3.76
N MET A 195 8.07 36.06 2.63
CA MET A 195 7.46 37.37 2.45
C MET A 195 5.95 37.25 2.39
N VAL A 196 5.27 38.19 3.05
CA VAL A 196 3.84 38.36 2.89
C VAL A 196 3.58 39.33 1.74
N GLN A 197 2.94 38.84 0.69
CA GLN A 197 2.46 39.62 -0.43
C GLN A 197 0.97 39.87 -0.25
N CYS A 198 0.54 41.12 -0.14
CA CYS A 198 -0.86 41.47 0.04
C CYS A 198 -1.39 42.30 -1.13
N GLU A 199 -2.62 42.02 -1.52
CA GLU A 199 -3.38 42.76 -2.52
C GLU A 199 -4.76 43.09 -1.96
N ARG A 200 -5.24 44.31 -2.24
CA ARG A 200 -6.61 44.69 -1.91
C ARG A 200 -7.50 44.31 -3.08
N ASN A 201 -8.50 43.48 -2.83
CA ASN A 201 -9.54 43.17 -3.78
C ASN A 201 -10.46 44.38 -3.92
N MET A 202 -10.77 44.74 -5.17
CA MET A 202 -11.81 45.73 -5.46
C MET A 202 -13.18 45.05 -5.42
N CYS A 203 -14.16 45.75 -4.85
CA CYS A 203 -15.53 45.27 -4.83
C CYS A 203 -16.27 45.58 -6.13
N PRO A 204 -17.22 44.73 -6.52
CA PRO A 204 -18.08 45.02 -7.65
C PRO A 204 -18.92 46.25 -7.33
N LEU A 205 -19.14 47.06 -8.36
CA LEU A 205 -20.08 48.16 -8.28
C LEU A 205 -21.51 47.63 -8.41
N LEU A 206 -22.39 48.07 -7.51
CA LEU A 206 -23.73 47.52 -7.40
C LEU A 206 -24.78 48.38 -8.12
N PRO A 207 -25.81 47.77 -8.72
CA PRO A 207 -26.89 48.47 -9.41
C PRO A 207 -27.96 49.04 -8.45
N CYS A 208 -27.79 48.94 -7.14
CA CYS A 208 -28.73 49.43 -6.12
C CYS A 208 -28.26 50.74 -5.47
N PHE A 209 -29.16 51.37 -4.70
CA PHE A 209 -28.80 52.52 -3.89
C PHE A 209 -27.83 52.16 -2.75
N PRO A 210 -26.92 53.06 -2.34
CA PRO A 210 -25.99 52.80 -1.23
C PRO A 210 -26.67 52.41 0.08
N ASN A 211 -27.84 52.97 0.38
CA ASN A 211 -28.63 52.64 1.57
C ASN A 211 -29.38 51.29 1.49
N ALA A 212 -29.39 50.65 0.31
CA ALA A 212 -29.99 49.34 0.08
C ALA A 212 -28.91 48.25 -0.09
N THR A 213 -27.78 48.41 0.59
CA THR A 213 -26.66 47.46 0.59
C THR A 213 -26.38 46.93 1.99
N TYR A 214 -25.84 45.72 2.04
CA TYR A 214 -25.33 45.11 3.26
C TYR A 214 -24.04 44.33 2.96
N ILE A 215 -23.17 44.17 3.96
CA ILE A 215 -21.96 43.36 3.85
C ILE A 215 -22.19 42.08 4.67
N PRO A 216 -22.18 40.89 4.07
CA PRO A 216 -22.26 39.63 4.81
C PRO A 216 -21.10 39.49 5.80
N GLU A 217 -21.36 38.85 6.94
CA GLU A 217 -20.33 38.66 7.97
C GLU A 217 -19.11 37.90 7.43
N GLY A 218 -17.91 38.47 7.62
CA GLY A 218 -16.65 37.90 7.13
C GLY A 218 -16.36 38.10 5.64
N GLU A 219 -17.25 38.76 4.88
CA GLU A 219 -17.02 39.10 3.48
C GLU A 219 -16.44 40.51 3.30
N CYS A 220 -15.72 40.70 2.19
CA CYS A 220 -15.21 42.01 1.80
C CYS A 220 -16.28 42.91 1.17
N CYS A 221 -17.15 42.33 0.33
CA CYS A 221 -17.92 43.13 -0.60
C CYS A 221 -19.40 43.24 -0.26
N PRO A 222 -20.01 44.42 -0.48
CA PRO A 222 -21.42 44.61 -0.27
C PRO A 222 -22.24 43.83 -1.30
N ARG A 223 -23.49 43.54 -0.93
CA ARG A 223 -24.53 43.01 -1.80
C ARG A 223 -25.78 43.89 -1.68
N CYS A 224 -26.62 43.88 -2.72
CA CYS A 224 -27.92 44.55 -2.67
C CYS A 224 -28.87 43.77 -1.77
N ASN A 225 -29.67 44.47 -0.95
CA ASN A 225 -30.74 43.85 -0.14
C ASN A 225 -31.74 43.10 -1.03
N ASP A 226 -32.07 43.67 -2.18
CA ASP A 226 -33.05 43.15 -3.13
C ASP A 226 -32.55 43.26 -4.57
N GLN A 227 -33.17 42.48 -5.47
CA GLN A 227 -32.95 42.62 -6.90
C GLN A 227 -33.60 43.90 -7.41
N VAL A 228 -32.82 44.74 -8.09
CA VAL A 228 -33.34 45.91 -8.78
C VAL A 228 -34.12 45.44 -10.00
N ARG A 229 -35.45 45.53 -9.94
CA ARG A 229 -36.34 45.27 -11.08
C ARG A 229 -36.67 46.58 -11.78
N ILE A 230 -36.04 46.82 -12.92
CA ILE A 230 -36.38 47.95 -13.79
C ILE A 230 -37.04 47.36 -15.03
N SER A 231 -38.30 47.71 -15.24
CA SER A 231 -39.09 47.31 -16.40
C SER A 231 -38.70 48.04 -17.69
N ASP A 232 -38.06 49.21 -17.57
CA ASP A 232 -37.79 50.14 -18.68
C ASP A 232 -36.29 50.53 -18.80
N LEU A 233 -35.37 49.60 -18.55
CA LEU A 233 -33.95 49.87 -18.82
C LEU A 233 -33.75 49.76 -20.33
N GLN A 234 -33.56 50.90 -20.99
CA GLN A 234 -33.35 50.94 -22.45
C GLN A 234 -32.14 50.10 -22.85
N ASP A 235 -32.28 49.35 -23.94
CA ASP A 235 -31.17 48.62 -24.56
C ASP A 235 -30.00 49.57 -24.82
N GLY A 236 -28.78 49.12 -24.52
CA GLY A 236 -27.57 49.95 -24.67
C GLY A 236 -27.30 50.90 -23.51
N THR A 237 -27.92 50.71 -22.34
CA THR A 237 -27.62 51.47 -21.12
C THR A 237 -27.15 50.61 -19.94
N CYS A 238 -26.32 51.19 -19.06
CA CYS A 238 -25.89 50.59 -17.79
C CYS A 238 -26.58 51.28 -16.62
N LEU A 239 -26.94 50.52 -15.58
CA LEU A 239 -27.41 51.08 -14.31
C LEU A 239 -26.32 51.00 -13.25
N LEU A 240 -25.97 52.13 -12.66
CA LEU A 240 -25.01 52.23 -11.56
C LEU A 240 -25.50 53.26 -10.53
N HIS A 241 -25.58 52.87 -9.24
CA HIS A 241 -26.11 53.72 -8.16
C HIS A 241 -27.45 54.40 -8.49
N ASN A 242 -28.36 53.65 -9.14
CA ASN A 242 -29.66 54.15 -9.60
C ASN A 242 -29.61 55.32 -10.61
N LYS A 243 -28.49 55.47 -11.32
CA LYS A 243 -28.35 56.34 -12.49
C LYS A 243 -28.13 55.49 -13.74
N VAL A 244 -28.75 55.90 -14.83
CA VAL A 244 -28.65 55.26 -16.13
C VAL A 244 -27.59 55.98 -16.95
N TYR A 245 -26.63 55.23 -17.46
CA TYR A 245 -25.52 55.72 -18.28
C TYR A 245 -25.59 55.08 -19.66
N ARG A 246 -25.23 55.84 -20.70
CA ARG A 246 -25.24 55.35 -22.09
C ARG A 246 -23.97 54.56 -22.40
N ASP A 247 -24.02 53.68 -23.40
CA ASP A 247 -22.82 53.01 -23.89
C ASP A 247 -21.69 54.01 -24.22
N GLY A 248 -20.50 53.71 -23.70
CA GLY A 248 -19.30 54.55 -23.84
C GLY A 248 -19.16 55.68 -22.82
N GLU A 249 -20.15 55.92 -21.96
CA GLU A 249 -20.08 56.97 -20.95
C GLU A 249 -19.11 56.61 -19.82
N SER A 250 -18.19 57.53 -19.50
CA SER A 250 -17.16 57.37 -18.47
C SER A 250 -17.53 58.11 -17.19
N ILE A 251 -17.39 57.44 -16.05
CA ILE A 251 -17.77 57.97 -14.73
C ILE A 251 -16.63 57.76 -13.74
N ASN A 252 -16.24 58.81 -13.03
CA ASN A 252 -15.34 58.70 -11.88
C ASN A 252 -16.17 58.65 -10.60
N ILE A 253 -16.02 57.57 -9.84
CA ILE A 253 -16.73 57.37 -8.57
C ILE A 253 -15.92 58.00 -7.43
N ASP A 254 -14.61 57.86 -7.49
CA ASP A 254 -13.63 58.45 -6.58
C ASP A 254 -12.29 58.65 -7.32
N ASN A 255 -11.24 59.05 -6.61
CA ASN A 255 -9.92 59.32 -7.19
C ASN A 255 -9.21 58.09 -7.75
N CYS A 256 -9.68 56.88 -7.42
CA CYS A 256 -9.06 55.61 -7.79
C CYS A 256 -9.95 54.78 -8.74
N THR A 257 -11.24 55.13 -8.86
CA THR A 257 -12.25 54.30 -9.51
C THR A 257 -12.86 55.06 -10.70
N SER A 258 -12.41 54.72 -11.90
CA SER A 258 -13.00 55.15 -13.17
C SER A 258 -13.74 53.98 -13.82
N CYS A 259 -14.96 54.23 -14.28
CA CYS A 259 -15.85 53.24 -14.90
C CYS A 259 -16.24 53.69 -16.30
N VAL A 260 -16.50 52.73 -17.18
CA VAL A 260 -17.07 53.00 -18.50
C VAL A 260 -18.27 52.09 -18.68
N CYS A 261 -19.41 52.65 -19.04
CA CYS A 261 -20.55 51.84 -19.42
C CYS A 261 -20.26 51.13 -20.75
N LYS A 262 -20.32 49.80 -20.73
CA LYS A 262 -20.14 48.96 -21.91
C LYS A 262 -21.26 47.93 -21.97
N VAL A 263 -22.14 48.09 -22.95
CA VAL A 263 -23.27 47.17 -23.19
C VAL A 263 -22.92 46.29 -24.38
N ARG A 264 -23.19 44.99 -24.25
CA ARG A 264 -22.88 43.98 -25.28
C ARG A 264 -24.11 43.69 -26.13
#